data_AF-A0AA92WHH8-F1
#
_entry.id   AF-A0AA92WHH8-F1
#
_cell.length_a   1.000
_cell.length_b   1.000
_cell.length_c   1.000
_cell.angle_alpha   90.00
_cell.angle_beta   90.00
_cell.angle_gamma   90.00
#
_symmetry.space_group_name_H-M   'P 1'
#
loop_
_entity.id
_entity.type
_entity.pdbx_description
1 polymer ?
#
loop_
_entity_poly.entity_id
_entity_poly.type
_entity_poly.pdbx_seq_one_letter_code
_entity_poly.pdbx_strand_id
1 'polypeptide(L)'
;MISAKYWDTWAELRTKVKIVNWSWETSYDGTAHGDARIVNTLPYSISGIKYLVTYYDRSGNFMAEDDGRVSKTLNPSEKYNFTFWSSNAKYPTTANLRLDFSDKTVLELMKEKTYTGKEFAEFIKKK
;
A
#
# COMPACT_ATOMS: atom_id res chain seq x y z
N MET A 1 22.56 6.59 7.70
CA MET A 1 21.61 6.69 8.83
C MET A 1 20.17 6.94 8.37
N ILE A 2 19.90 7.95 7.52
CA ILE A 2 18.53 8.22 7.01
C ILE A 2 18.04 7.09 6.09
N SER A 3 18.90 6.58 5.20
CA SER A 3 18.57 5.47 4.29
C SER A 3 18.18 4.19 5.03
N ALA A 4 18.90 3.80 6.09
CA ALA A 4 18.58 2.62 6.88
C ALA A 4 17.20 2.72 7.55
N LYS A 5 16.93 3.84 8.25
CA LYS A 5 15.63 4.07 8.89
C LYS A 5 14.46 4.10 7.90
N TYR A 6 14.70 4.58 6.68
CA TYR A 6 13.72 4.56 5.61
C TYR A 6 13.38 3.12 5.22
N TRP A 7 14.39 2.29 4.94
CA TRP A 7 14.18 0.90 4.56
C TRP A 7 13.55 0.09 5.70
N ASP A 8 13.91 0.35 6.95
CA ASP A 8 13.29 -0.30 8.12
C ASP A 8 11.80 0.07 8.22
N THR A 9 11.45 1.34 8.08
CA THR A 9 10.05 1.81 8.12
C THR A 9 9.25 1.24 6.95
N TRP A 10 9.82 1.25 5.75
CA TRP A 10 9.18 0.68 4.56
C TRP A 10 8.95 -0.83 4.71
N ALA A 11 9.95 -1.57 5.22
CA ALA A 11 9.83 -3.01 5.49
C ALA A 11 8.79 -3.32 6.57
N GLU A 12 8.73 -2.52 7.64
CA GLU A 12 7.69 -2.65 8.67
C GLU A 12 6.29 -2.48 8.07
N LEU A 13 6.07 -1.43 7.28
CA LEU A 13 4.79 -1.18 6.61
C LEU A 13 4.36 -2.37 5.75
N ARG A 14 5.26 -2.89 4.91
CA ARG A 14 4.99 -4.04 4.04
C ARG A 14 4.71 -5.34 4.78
N THR A 15 5.28 -5.51 5.97
CA THR A 15 5.11 -6.73 6.76
C THR A 15 3.90 -6.66 7.70
N LYS A 16 3.43 -5.45 8.04
CA LYS A 16 2.37 -5.24 9.03
C LYS A 16 1.05 -4.74 8.45
N VAL A 17 1.05 -4.12 7.28
CA VAL A 17 -0.18 -3.87 6.52
C VAL A 17 -0.32 -4.97 5.49
N LYS A 18 -1.33 -5.81 5.64
CA LYS A 18 -1.42 -7.09 4.91
C LYS A 18 -2.69 -7.17 4.10
N ILE A 19 -2.59 -7.74 2.90
CA ILE A 19 -3.73 -8.31 2.18
C ILE A 19 -4.08 -9.61 2.89
N VAL A 20 -5.31 -9.74 3.39
CA VAL A 20 -5.76 -10.93 4.13
C VAL A 20 -6.63 -11.84 3.29
N ASN A 21 -7.37 -11.29 2.34
CA ASN A 21 -8.13 -12.04 1.36
C ASN A 21 -8.26 -11.18 0.11
N TRP A 22 -8.24 -11.81 -1.05
CA TRP A 22 -8.60 -11.16 -2.30
C TRP A 22 -8.99 -12.20 -3.33
N SER A 23 -9.84 -11.80 -4.25
CA SER A 23 -10.26 -12.58 -5.40
C SER A 23 -10.48 -11.65 -6.58
N TRP A 24 -10.37 -12.19 -7.77
CA TRP A 24 -10.60 -11.44 -9.00
C TRP A 24 -11.17 -12.37 -10.06
N GLU A 25 -11.82 -11.79 -11.04
CA GLU A 25 -12.40 -12.49 -12.18
C GLU A 25 -12.34 -11.60 -13.43
N THR A 26 -12.75 -12.16 -14.55
CA THR A 26 -12.82 -11.46 -15.83
C THR A 26 -14.28 -11.37 -16.26
N SER A 27 -14.74 -10.16 -16.55
CA SER A 27 -16.05 -9.90 -17.16
C SER A 27 -16.16 -10.50 -18.57
N TYR A 28 -17.39 -10.59 -19.08
CA TYR A 28 -17.65 -11.10 -20.44
C TYR A 28 -16.91 -10.32 -21.54
N ASP A 29 -16.69 -9.01 -21.33
CA ASP A 29 -15.95 -8.15 -22.27
C ASP A 29 -14.41 -8.25 -22.13
N GLY A 30 -13.94 -9.18 -21.30
CA GLY A 30 -12.54 -9.45 -21.04
C GLY A 30 -11.89 -8.52 -20.01
N THR A 31 -12.61 -7.57 -19.41
CA THR A 31 -12.03 -6.70 -18.36
C THR A 31 -11.87 -7.44 -17.04
N ALA A 32 -10.80 -7.15 -16.32
CA ALA A 32 -10.52 -7.78 -15.03
C ALA A 32 -11.01 -6.91 -13.88
N HIS A 33 -11.59 -7.52 -12.86
CA HIS A 33 -12.04 -6.82 -11.65
C HIS A 33 -11.99 -7.75 -10.44
N GLY A 34 -12.01 -7.18 -9.25
CA GLY A 34 -11.94 -7.97 -8.04
C GLY A 34 -12.15 -7.19 -6.76
N ASP A 35 -12.10 -7.95 -5.68
CA ASP A 35 -12.28 -7.49 -4.30
C ASP A 35 -11.07 -7.88 -3.48
N ALA A 36 -10.65 -7.00 -2.60
CA ALA A 36 -9.55 -7.24 -1.67
C ALA A 36 -9.88 -6.71 -0.29
N ARG A 37 -9.40 -7.42 0.73
CA ARG A 37 -9.43 -6.99 2.12
C ARG A 37 -8.01 -6.82 2.62
N ILE A 38 -7.74 -5.67 3.21
CA ILE A 38 -6.50 -5.38 3.91
C ILE A 38 -6.73 -5.19 5.40
N VAL A 39 -5.68 -5.37 6.17
CA VAL A 39 -5.66 -5.13 7.62
C VAL A 39 -4.41 -4.35 8.00
N ASN A 40 -4.56 -3.39 8.90
CA ASN A 40 -3.44 -2.74 9.57
C ASN A 40 -3.12 -3.46 10.89
N THR A 41 -1.95 -4.10 10.99
CA THR A 41 -1.48 -4.73 12.24
C THR A 41 -0.43 -3.90 12.99
N LEU A 42 -0.22 -2.65 12.57
CA LEU A 42 0.62 -1.69 13.28
C LEU A 42 -0.12 -1.17 14.52
N PRO A 43 0.62 -0.73 15.56
CA PRO A 43 0.03 -0.10 16.74
C PRO A 43 -0.41 1.36 16.50
N TYR A 44 -0.28 1.87 15.27
CA TYR A 44 -0.66 3.24 14.88
C TYR A 44 -1.44 3.24 13.55
N SER A 45 -2.14 4.34 13.29
CA SER A 45 -2.95 4.51 12.08
C SER A 45 -2.08 4.75 10.85
N ILE A 46 -2.51 4.24 9.69
CA ILE A 46 -1.80 4.37 8.42
C ILE A 46 -2.72 4.89 7.32
N SER A 47 -2.23 5.86 6.54
CA SER A 47 -2.91 6.42 5.38
C SER A 47 -2.02 6.31 4.13
N GLY A 48 -2.56 6.65 2.96
CA GLY A 48 -1.77 6.70 1.72
C GLY A 48 -1.31 5.34 1.20
N ILE A 49 -2.04 4.28 1.54
CA ILE A 49 -1.76 2.91 1.08
C ILE A 49 -2.12 2.82 -0.41
N LYS A 50 -1.16 2.40 -1.22
CA LYS A 50 -1.37 2.09 -2.64
C LYS A 50 -1.53 0.59 -2.80
N TYR A 51 -2.27 0.20 -3.82
CA TYR A 51 -2.28 -1.17 -4.32
C TYR A 51 -1.87 -1.17 -5.78
N LEU A 52 -1.20 -2.24 -6.20
CA LEU A 52 -0.84 -2.50 -7.58
C LEU A 52 -1.31 -3.92 -7.93
N VAL A 53 -1.97 -4.05 -9.07
CA VAL A 53 -2.40 -5.33 -9.64
C VAL A 53 -1.64 -5.55 -10.93
N THR A 54 -0.89 -6.63 -11.01
CA THR A 54 -0.18 -7.04 -12.23
C THR A 54 -0.88 -8.25 -12.84
N TYR A 55 -1.16 -8.19 -14.14
CA TYR A 55 -1.85 -9.24 -14.89
C TYR A 55 -0.91 -9.97 -15.85
N TYR A 56 -1.13 -11.28 -16.00
CA TYR A 56 -0.32 -12.14 -16.86
C TYR A 56 -1.17 -13.07 -17.72
N ASP A 57 -0.63 -13.44 -18.87
CA ASP A 57 -1.24 -14.39 -19.79
C ASP A 57 -1.08 -15.84 -19.29
N ARG A 58 -1.59 -16.81 -20.08
CA ARG A 58 -1.50 -18.24 -19.75
C ARG A 58 -0.07 -18.77 -19.67
N SER A 59 0.87 -18.13 -20.36
CA SER A 59 2.29 -18.48 -20.37
C SER A 59 3.06 -17.80 -19.24
N GLY A 60 2.41 -16.94 -18.45
CA GLY A 60 3.04 -16.15 -17.39
C GLY A 60 3.71 -14.88 -17.89
N ASN A 61 3.46 -14.44 -19.13
CA ASN A 61 4.01 -13.18 -19.63
C ASN A 61 3.23 -12.01 -19.07
N PHE A 62 3.94 -10.93 -18.73
CA PHE A 62 3.34 -9.67 -18.32
C PHE A 62 2.40 -9.13 -19.39
N MET A 63 1.20 -8.72 -18.99
CA MET A 63 0.22 -8.09 -19.86
C MET A 63 0.04 -6.61 -19.54
N ALA A 64 -0.29 -6.32 -18.28
CA ALA A 64 -0.57 -4.95 -17.82
C ALA A 64 -0.38 -4.84 -16.30
N GLU A 65 -0.21 -3.60 -15.85
CA GLU A 65 -0.27 -3.23 -14.44
C GLU A 65 -1.36 -2.16 -14.26
N ASP A 66 -2.09 -2.25 -13.17
CA ASP A 66 -3.05 -1.24 -12.72
C ASP A 66 -2.74 -0.85 -11.28
N ASP A 67 -3.08 0.37 -10.90
CA ASP A 67 -2.81 0.88 -9.56
C ASP A 67 -3.99 1.68 -9.00
N GLY A 68 -4.05 1.72 -7.68
CA GLY A 68 -5.03 2.55 -7.00
C GLY A 68 -4.64 2.85 -5.57
N ARG A 69 -5.51 3.60 -4.91
CA ARG A 69 -5.30 4.07 -3.54
C ARG A 69 -6.45 3.66 -2.65
N VAL A 70 -6.08 3.21 -1.45
CA VAL A 70 -7.02 3.07 -0.34
C VAL A 70 -7.40 4.48 0.12
N SER A 71 -8.68 4.84 -0.03
CA SER A 71 -9.19 6.18 0.27
C SER A 71 -9.29 6.49 1.77
N LYS A 72 -9.11 5.48 2.63
CA LYS A 72 -9.33 5.54 4.07
C LYS A 72 -8.02 5.39 4.86
N THR A 73 -7.90 6.14 5.95
CA THR A 73 -6.92 5.88 7.01
C THR A 73 -7.34 4.67 7.82
N LEU A 74 -6.46 3.68 7.95
CA LEU A 74 -6.68 2.45 8.70
C LEU A 74 -6.12 2.57 10.11
N ASN A 75 -6.99 2.50 11.12
CA ASN A 75 -6.57 2.44 12.52
C ASN A 75 -5.97 1.07 12.88
N PRO A 76 -5.31 0.93 14.05
CA PRO A 76 -4.80 -0.35 14.50
C PRO A 76 -5.87 -1.44 14.49
N SER A 77 -5.51 -2.62 13.96
CA SER A 77 -6.39 -3.79 13.77
C SER A 77 -7.59 -3.58 12.84
N GLU A 78 -7.72 -2.41 12.23
CA GLU A 78 -8.83 -2.12 11.33
C GLU A 78 -8.67 -2.90 10.02
N LYS A 79 -9.80 -3.40 9.52
CA LYS A 79 -9.91 -4.09 8.23
C LYS A 79 -10.65 -3.18 7.25
N TYR A 80 -10.22 -3.20 5.99
CA TYR A 80 -10.88 -2.46 4.93
C TYR A 80 -11.02 -3.29 3.68
N ASN A 81 -12.22 -3.28 3.10
CA ASN A 81 -12.53 -3.90 1.82
C ASN A 81 -12.46 -2.83 0.73
N PHE A 82 -11.87 -3.17 -0.41
CA PHE A 82 -11.90 -2.34 -1.61
C PHE A 82 -12.09 -3.21 -2.84
N THR A 83 -12.70 -2.60 -3.86
CA THR A 83 -12.78 -3.16 -5.20
C THR A 83 -11.71 -2.56 -6.08
N PHE A 84 -11.30 -3.29 -7.10
CA PHE A 84 -10.42 -2.81 -8.17
C PHE A 84 -10.93 -3.30 -9.52
N TRP A 85 -10.64 -2.51 -10.55
CA TRP A 85 -11.06 -2.74 -11.93
C TRP A 85 -9.91 -2.40 -12.85
N SER A 86 -9.74 -3.17 -13.92
CA SER A 86 -8.75 -2.91 -14.95
C SER A 86 -9.32 -3.14 -16.33
N SER A 87 -9.29 -2.07 -17.13
CA SER A 87 -9.54 -2.12 -18.57
C SER A 87 -8.25 -2.34 -19.38
N ASN A 88 -7.08 -2.32 -18.71
CA ASN A 88 -5.76 -2.39 -19.34
C ASN A 88 -5.32 -3.82 -19.68
N ALA A 89 -5.94 -4.83 -19.07
CA ALA A 89 -5.75 -6.24 -19.41
C ALA A 89 -7.03 -6.80 -20.05
N LYS A 90 -6.89 -7.51 -21.17
CA LYS A 90 -7.98 -8.24 -21.83
C LYS A 90 -7.77 -9.73 -21.71
N TYR A 91 -8.68 -10.41 -21.00
CA TYR A 91 -8.63 -11.85 -20.72
C TYR A 91 -7.32 -12.34 -20.08
N PRO A 92 -6.87 -11.73 -18.97
CA PRO A 92 -5.73 -12.26 -18.23
C PRO A 92 -6.06 -13.63 -17.62
N THR A 93 -5.02 -14.44 -17.41
CA THR A 93 -5.16 -15.79 -16.81
C THR A 93 -4.74 -15.81 -15.36
N THR A 94 -3.77 -14.98 -14.98
CA THR A 94 -3.34 -14.83 -13.58
C THR A 94 -3.18 -13.36 -13.22
N ALA A 95 -3.29 -13.06 -11.94
CA ALA A 95 -3.05 -11.73 -11.40
C ALA A 95 -2.26 -11.81 -10.10
N ASN A 96 -1.55 -10.73 -9.77
CA ASN A 96 -0.85 -10.55 -8.51
C ASN A 96 -1.20 -9.19 -7.91
N LEU A 97 -1.74 -9.19 -6.69
CA LEU A 97 -2.06 -7.98 -5.94
C LEU A 97 -0.97 -7.74 -4.88
N ARG A 98 -0.41 -6.54 -4.88
CA ARG A 98 0.56 -6.10 -3.86
C ARG A 98 0.19 -4.73 -3.30
N LEU A 99 0.61 -4.48 -2.07
CA LEU A 99 0.57 -3.14 -1.47
C LEU A 99 1.89 -2.44 -1.67
N ASP A 100 1.79 -1.11 -1.80
CA ASP A 100 2.93 -0.22 -1.83
C ASP A 100 2.65 1.05 -1.01
N PHE A 101 3.73 1.70 -0.60
CA PHE A 101 3.69 2.89 0.26
C PHE A 101 4.48 3.99 -0.41
N SER A 102 3.87 5.15 -0.56
CA SER A 102 4.57 6.29 -1.16
C SER A 102 5.73 6.74 -0.28
N ASP A 103 6.81 7.24 -0.90
CA ASP A 103 7.94 7.84 -0.17
C ASP A 103 7.48 8.90 0.82
N LYS A 104 6.48 9.69 0.43
CA LYS A 104 5.87 10.69 1.31
C LYS A 104 5.34 10.06 2.60
N THR A 105 4.55 8.99 2.48
CA THR A 105 4.00 8.24 3.63
C THR A 105 5.12 7.71 4.53
N VAL A 106 6.15 7.10 3.95
CA VAL A 106 7.29 6.55 4.72
C VAL A 106 8.02 7.68 5.46
N LEU A 107 8.32 8.77 4.76
CA LEU A 107 9.06 9.90 5.32
C LEU A 107 8.27 10.66 6.40
N GLU A 108 6.95 10.79 6.25
CA GLU A 108 6.07 11.39 7.27
C GLU A 108 6.08 10.56 8.56
N LEU A 109 5.90 9.24 8.46
CA LEU A 109 5.98 8.34 9.62
C LEU A 109 7.35 8.35 10.29
N MET A 110 8.42 8.40 9.50
CA MET A 110 9.77 8.52 10.04
C MET A 110 9.93 9.78 10.88
N LYS A 111 9.41 10.93 10.40
CA LYS A 111 9.45 12.19 11.12
C LYS A 111 8.65 12.12 12.42
N GLU A 112 7.43 11.57 12.37
CA GLU A 112 6.57 11.40 13.54
C GLU A 112 7.23 10.52 14.62
N LYS A 113 7.85 9.40 14.22
CA LYS A 113 8.59 8.51 15.16
C LYS A 113 9.79 9.19 15.82
N THR A 114 10.40 10.16 15.15
CA THR A 114 11.56 10.92 15.67
C THR A 114 11.18 12.19 16.42
N TYR A 115 9.92 12.62 16.32
CA TYR A 115 9.46 13.85 16.95
C TYR A 115 9.32 13.63 18.46
N THR A 116 10.13 14.36 19.22
CA THR A 116 10.17 14.31 20.68
C THR A 116 9.39 15.46 21.34
N GLY A 117 8.92 16.43 20.55
CA GLY A 117 8.24 17.63 21.02
C GLY A 117 9.18 18.73 21.51
N LYS A 118 10.50 18.49 21.51
CA LYS A 118 11.52 19.43 22.01
C LYS A 118 12.16 20.27 20.92
N GLU A 119 11.92 19.94 19.66
CA GLU A 119 12.60 20.51 18.49
C GLU A 119 12.36 22.02 18.37
N PHE A 120 11.14 22.49 18.69
CA PHE A 120 10.82 23.91 18.69
C PHE A 120 11.56 24.67 19.81
N ALA A 121 11.65 24.08 21.00
CA ALA A 121 12.39 24.65 22.12
C ALA A 121 13.90 24.70 21.84
N GLU A 122 14.44 23.68 21.18
CA GLU A 122 15.85 23.64 20.73
C GLU A 122 16.15 24.65 19.62
N PHE A 123 15.21 24.88 18.69
CA PHE A 123 15.34 25.90 17.66
C PHE A 123 15.39 27.32 18.25
N ILE A 124 14.52 27.61 19.23
CA ILE A 124 14.54 28.92 19.92
C ILE A 124 15.83 29.11 20.71
N LYS A 125 16.37 28.07 21.36
CA LYS A 125 17.64 28.15 22.11
C LYS A 125 18.89 28.32 21.23
N LYS A 126 18.81 28.05 19.93
CA LYS A 126 19.92 28.21 18.96
C LYS A 126 19.97 29.61 18.33
N LYS A 127 18.99 30.48 18.60
CA LYS A 127 19.06 31.91 18.30
C LYS A 127 19.63 32.68 19.49
#